data_AF-A0A2V5LDU4-F1
#
_entry.id   AF-A0A2V5LDU4-F1
#
_cell.length_a   1.000
_cell.length_b   1.000
_cell.length_c   1.000
_cell.angle_alpha   90.00
_cell.angle_beta   90.00
_cell.angle_gamma   90.00
#
_symmetry.space_group_name_H-M   'P 1'
#
loop_
_entity.id
_entity.type
_entity.pdbx_description
1 polymer ?
#
loop_
_entity_poly.entity_id
_entity_poly.type
_entity_poly.pdbx_seq_one_letter_code
_entity_poly.pdbx_strand_id
1 'polypeptide(L)'
;MDELKWTVTAPAKTAWSAMPFAPGIYKCYLTGGLPKNVEWPAELKPLKRGDLIYMGRATNLKIRARHHDVQTSKSTFRRSLAAILGLQAQWHGKSAHPRLTDADEELLSAWMVSNLGTSFCVVPKLELVAGLEDAMRAELCPPLNRDGHTPEQLHVSAAAAAAQRGALRDKG
;
A
#
# COMPACT_ATOMS: atom_id res chain seq x y z
N MET A 1 -14.96 16.62 11.61
CA MET A 1 -14.87 15.87 10.34
C MET A 1 -16.28 15.65 9.87
N ASP A 2 -16.75 16.38 8.85
CA ASP A 2 -17.99 16.00 8.17
C ASP A 2 -17.95 14.51 7.89
N GLU A 3 -19.08 13.84 8.15
CA GLU A 3 -19.21 12.39 8.24
C GLU A 3 -18.75 11.74 6.91
N LEU A 4 -17.46 11.40 6.81
CA LEU A 4 -16.90 10.76 5.63
C LEU A 4 -17.66 9.45 5.42
N LYS A 5 -18.36 9.35 4.29
CA LYS A 5 -19.13 8.16 3.95
C LYS A 5 -18.18 7.08 3.42
N TRP A 6 -17.68 6.27 4.33
CA TRP A 6 -16.87 5.11 4.01
C TRP A 6 -17.75 3.99 3.46
N THR A 7 -17.26 3.33 2.41
CA THR A 7 -17.76 2.03 2.02
C THR A 7 -17.45 0.99 3.10
N VAL A 8 -18.24 -0.08 3.16
CA VAL A 8 -17.87 -1.26 3.95
C VAL A 8 -16.53 -1.82 3.47
N THR A 9 -15.71 -2.31 4.40
CA THR A 9 -14.48 -3.00 4.02
C THR A 9 -14.84 -4.26 3.24
N ALA A 10 -14.42 -4.31 1.98
CA ALA A 10 -14.63 -5.45 1.09
C ALA A 10 -13.28 -6.06 0.69
N PRO A 11 -13.24 -7.31 0.19
CA PRO A 11 -12.03 -7.86 -0.42
C PRO A 11 -11.44 -6.88 -1.44
N ALA A 12 -10.11 -6.74 -1.44
CA ALA A 12 -9.44 -5.64 -2.13
C ALA A 12 -9.83 -5.53 -3.62
N LYS A 13 -9.87 -6.65 -4.34
CA LYS A 13 -10.27 -6.68 -5.76
C LYS A 13 -11.70 -6.19 -6.00
N THR A 14 -12.64 -6.53 -5.11
CA THR A 14 -14.03 -6.06 -5.15
C THR A 14 -14.09 -4.55 -4.91
N ALA A 15 -13.41 -4.07 -3.87
CA ALA A 15 -13.35 -2.64 -3.55
C ALA A 15 -12.71 -1.81 -4.68
N TRP A 16 -11.59 -2.28 -5.25
CA TRP A 16 -10.91 -1.64 -6.38
C TRP A 16 -11.79 -1.56 -7.63
N SER A 17 -12.61 -2.59 -7.88
CA SER A 17 -13.57 -2.58 -8.98
C SER A 17 -14.66 -1.53 -8.79
N ALA A 18 -15.10 -1.31 -7.55
CA ALA A 18 -16.12 -0.34 -7.16
C ALA A 18 -15.62 1.11 -7.03
N MET A 19 -14.30 1.34 -6.95
CA MET A 19 -13.74 2.69 -6.84
C MET A 19 -14.13 3.57 -8.05
N PRO A 20 -14.72 4.77 -7.84
CA PRO A 20 -15.22 5.63 -8.92
C PRO A 20 -14.16 6.56 -9.49
N PHE A 21 -14.49 7.24 -10.60
CA PHE A 21 -13.71 8.36 -11.16
C PHE A 21 -13.89 9.63 -10.33
N ALA A 22 -13.44 9.61 -9.07
CA ALA A 22 -13.58 10.72 -8.14
C ALA A 22 -12.37 10.82 -7.20
N PRO A 23 -12.08 12.01 -6.65
CA PRO A 23 -11.11 12.15 -5.58
C PRO A 23 -11.58 11.44 -4.30
N GLY A 24 -10.64 10.93 -3.51
CA GLY A 24 -10.98 10.25 -2.27
C GLY A 24 -9.81 9.68 -1.50
N ILE A 25 -10.14 9.03 -0.39
CA ILE A 25 -9.21 8.37 0.53
C ILE A 25 -9.59 6.90 0.60
N TYR A 26 -8.60 6.03 0.76
CA TYR A 26 -8.79 4.60 0.92
C TYR A 26 -7.95 4.06 2.08
N LYS A 27 -8.49 3.04 2.73
CA LYS A 27 -7.88 2.28 3.81
C LYS A 27 -7.66 0.85 3.35
N CYS A 28 -6.50 0.30 3.64
CA CYS A 28 -6.17 -1.10 3.38
C CYS A 28 -5.97 -1.82 4.72
N TYR A 29 -6.67 -2.94 4.87
CA TYR A 29 -6.66 -3.76 6.06
C TYR A 29 -6.04 -5.12 5.75
N LEU A 30 -5.29 -5.67 6.71
CA LEU A 30 -4.86 -7.06 6.64
C LEU A 30 -6.07 -7.94 6.98
N THR A 31 -6.54 -8.74 6.05
CA THR A 31 -7.68 -9.66 6.24
C THR A 31 -7.25 -11.14 6.28
N GLY A 32 -6.05 -11.44 5.78
CA GLY A 32 -5.37 -12.71 5.98
C GLY A 32 -4.20 -12.55 6.95
N GLY A 33 -3.06 -13.15 6.61
CA GLY A 33 -1.82 -13.05 7.38
C GLY A 33 -0.62 -12.76 6.49
N LEU A 34 0.49 -12.34 7.11
CA LEU A 34 1.78 -12.36 6.41
C LEU A 34 2.14 -13.81 6.04
N PRO A 35 2.85 -14.04 4.91
CA PRO A 35 3.39 -15.35 4.60
C PRO A 35 4.30 -15.86 5.73
N LYS A 36 4.31 -17.18 5.97
CA LYS A 36 5.07 -17.79 7.08
C LYS A 36 6.58 -17.54 7.02
N ASN A 37 7.10 -17.28 5.82
CA ASN A 37 8.51 -17.01 5.55
C ASN A 37 8.88 -15.53 5.68
N VAL A 38 7.93 -14.67 6.03
CA VAL A 38 8.18 -13.24 6.25
C VAL A 38 8.43 -13.01 7.73
N GLU A 39 9.64 -12.56 8.04
CA GLU A 39 10.03 -12.20 9.40
C GLU A 39 9.63 -10.74 9.68
N TRP A 40 8.60 -10.58 10.52
CA TRP A 40 8.31 -9.30 11.15
C TRP A 40 9.12 -9.19 12.45
N PRO A 41 9.85 -8.09 12.70
CA PRO A 41 10.67 -7.97 13.90
C PRO A 41 9.86 -8.14 15.19
N ALA A 42 10.37 -8.93 16.13
CA ALA A 42 9.64 -9.35 17.33
C ALA A 42 9.41 -8.20 18.32
N GLU A 43 10.27 -7.17 18.28
CA GLU A 43 10.18 -5.95 19.07
C GLU A 43 9.10 -4.98 18.58
N LEU A 44 8.60 -5.17 17.35
CA LEU A 44 7.55 -4.34 16.76
C LEU A 44 6.17 -4.90 17.09
N LYS A 45 5.15 -4.03 17.04
CA LYS A 45 3.77 -4.50 17.19
C LYS A 45 3.45 -5.48 16.05
N PRO A 46 3.00 -6.71 16.36
CA PRO A 46 2.70 -7.70 15.33
C PRO A 46 1.50 -7.27 14.50
N LEU A 47 1.58 -7.48 13.18
CA LEU A 47 0.46 -7.27 12.26
C LEU A 47 -0.53 -8.42 12.36
N LYS A 48 -1.79 -8.10 12.68
CA LYS A 48 -2.87 -9.06 12.87
C LYS A 48 -3.99 -8.88 11.85
N ARG A 49 -4.76 -9.94 11.66
CA ARG A 49 -6.01 -9.88 10.90
C ARG A 49 -6.94 -8.82 11.51
N GLY A 50 -7.45 -7.93 10.67
CA GLY A 50 -8.29 -6.79 11.03
C GLY A 50 -7.53 -5.47 11.13
N ASP A 51 -6.19 -5.50 11.21
CA ASP A 51 -5.41 -4.27 11.37
C ASP A 51 -5.48 -3.39 10.12
N LEU A 52 -5.64 -2.09 10.34
CA LEU A 52 -5.37 -1.07 9.31
C LEU A 52 -3.87 -1.02 9.09
N ILE A 53 -3.42 -1.44 7.91
CA ILE A 53 -1.98 -1.51 7.59
C ILE A 53 -1.51 -0.34 6.74
N TYR A 54 -2.41 0.26 5.96
CA TYR A 54 -2.08 1.39 5.09
C TYR A 54 -3.28 2.29 4.84
N MET A 55 -3.03 3.57 4.67
CA MET A 55 -3.98 4.54 4.13
C MET A 55 -3.33 5.33 3.01
N GLY A 56 -4.12 5.67 1.98
CA GLY A 56 -3.66 6.60 0.98
C GLY A 56 -4.78 7.44 0.40
N ARG A 57 -4.38 8.47 -0.34
CA ARG A 57 -5.29 9.27 -1.16
C ARG A 57 -5.20 9.02 -2.65
N ALA A 58 -6.22 9.48 -3.34
CA ALA A 58 -6.23 9.56 -4.79
C ALA A 58 -6.94 10.84 -5.24
N THR A 59 -6.36 11.51 -6.24
CA THR A 59 -7.09 12.51 -7.03
C THR A 59 -8.14 11.84 -7.93
N ASN A 60 -7.93 10.55 -8.23
CA ASN A 60 -8.86 9.68 -8.94
C ASN A 60 -8.76 8.24 -8.40
N LEU A 61 -9.77 7.80 -7.66
CA LEU A 61 -9.80 6.47 -7.04
C LEU A 61 -9.74 5.34 -8.08
N LYS A 62 -10.43 5.46 -9.23
CA LYS A 62 -10.39 4.44 -10.29
C LYS A 62 -8.99 4.23 -10.86
N ILE A 63 -8.24 5.31 -11.09
CA ILE A 63 -6.84 5.22 -11.56
C ILE A 63 -5.96 4.61 -10.46
N ARG A 64 -6.14 5.03 -9.21
CA ARG A 64 -5.36 4.47 -8.08
C ARG A 64 -5.63 2.97 -7.89
N ALA A 65 -6.86 2.51 -8.06
CA ALA A 65 -7.22 1.10 -8.05
C ALA A 65 -6.40 0.28 -9.07
N ARG A 66 -6.28 0.78 -10.31
CA ARG A 66 -5.45 0.14 -11.34
C ARG A 66 -3.97 0.06 -10.95
N HIS A 67 -3.43 1.09 -10.29
CA HIS A 67 -2.04 1.05 -9.82
C HIS A 67 -1.81 0.00 -8.73
N HIS A 68 -2.82 -0.27 -7.88
CA HIS A 68 -2.73 -1.34 -6.88
C HIS A 68 -2.84 -2.74 -7.49
N ASP A 69 -3.50 -2.86 -8.64
CA ASP A 69 -3.71 -4.13 -9.34
C ASP A 69 -2.49 -4.52 -10.22
N VAL A 70 -1.78 -3.53 -10.77
CA VAL A 70 -0.88 -3.78 -11.92
C VAL A 70 0.62 -3.70 -11.59
N GLN A 71 1.13 -2.60 -11.02
CA GLN A 71 2.58 -2.34 -11.03
C GLN A 71 3.11 -1.70 -9.75
N THR A 72 4.12 -2.34 -9.18
CA THR A 72 4.77 -1.88 -7.94
C THR A 72 5.47 -0.53 -8.09
N SER A 73 6.02 -0.21 -9.26
CA SER A 73 6.65 1.10 -9.52
C SER A 73 5.68 2.30 -9.40
N LYS A 74 4.36 2.08 -9.50
CA LYS A 74 3.32 3.13 -9.45
C LYS A 74 2.62 3.26 -8.10
N SER A 75 2.88 2.36 -7.15
CA SER A 75 2.20 2.34 -5.85
C SER A 75 3.19 2.27 -4.70
N THR A 76 3.24 3.33 -3.88
CA THR A 76 4.03 3.33 -2.65
C THR A 76 3.63 2.19 -1.72
N PHE A 77 2.33 1.88 -1.64
CA PHE A 77 1.83 0.76 -0.86
C PHE A 77 2.39 -0.58 -1.34
N ARG A 78 2.34 -0.85 -2.66
CA ARG A 78 2.95 -2.06 -3.24
C ARG A 78 4.45 -2.14 -2.94
N ARG A 79 5.18 -1.02 -3.02
CA ARG A 79 6.62 -0.99 -2.68
C ARG A 79 6.88 -1.31 -1.21
N SER A 80 6.09 -0.75 -0.30
CA SER A 80 6.18 -1.08 1.13
C SER A 80 5.92 -2.56 1.37
N LEU A 81 4.84 -3.12 0.79
CA LEU A 81 4.52 -4.54 0.91
C LEU A 81 5.61 -5.42 0.33
N ALA A 82 6.02 -5.17 -0.91
CA ALA A 82 7.05 -5.96 -1.59
C ALA A 82 8.35 -6.05 -0.78
N ALA A 83 8.77 -4.93 -0.18
CA ALA A 83 9.96 -4.90 0.66
C ALA A 83 9.82 -5.73 1.93
N ILE A 84 8.66 -5.66 2.60
CA ILE A 84 8.37 -6.50 3.78
C ILE A 84 8.27 -7.98 3.40
N LEU A 85 7.71 -8.28 2.23
CA LEU A 85 7.61 -9.64 1.72
C LEU A 85 8.93 -10.19 1.16
N GLY A 86 10.00 -9.40 1.13
CA GLY A 86 11.32 -9.81 0.62
C GLY A 86 11.37 -10.07 -0.89
N LEU A 87 10.50 -9.43 -1.67
CA LEU A 87 10.39 -9.66 -3.11
C LEU A 87 11.49 -8.91 -3.89
N GLN A 88 11.93 -9.49 -5.01
CA GLN A 88 13.06 -8.96 -5.77
C GLN A 88 12.62 -7.84 -6.73
N ALA A 89 13.18 -6.65 -6.52
CA ALA A 89 13.01 -5.51 -7.40
C ALA A 89 14.05 -5.50 -8.53
N GLN A 90 13.70 -4.87 -9.65
CA GLN A 90 14.52 -4.66 -10.83
C GLN A 90 14.28 -3.26 -11.43
N TRP A 91 15.34 -2.60 -11.87
CA TRP A 91 15.30 -1.33 -12.56
C TRP A 91 14.98 -1.55 -14.03
N HIS A 92 13.84 -1.01 -14.48
CA HIS A 92 13.43 -1.07 -15.89
C HIS A 92 13.44 0.31 -16.54
N GLY A 93 14.34 0.50 -17.50
CA GLY A 93 14.49 1.73 -18.27
C GLY A 93 14.64 2.98 -17.38
N LYS A 94 13.88 4.05 -17.71
CA LYS A 94 13.94 5.35 -17.00
C LYS A 94 12.89 5.48 -15.89
N SER A 95 12.42 4.38 -15.33
CA SER A 95 11.40 4.41 -14.27
C SER A 95 11.94 5.11 -13.01
N ALA A 96 11.13 5.98 -12.39
CA ALA A 96 11.52 6.67 -11.15
C ALA A 96 11.70 5.72 -9.95
N HIS A 97 11.09 4.54 -10.02
CA HIS A 97 11.19 3.49 -9.01
C HIS A 97 11.38 2.14 -9.71
N PRO A 98 12.11 1.19 -9.09
CA PRO A 98 12.20 -0.16 -9.62
C PRO A 98 10.82 -0.82 -9.56
N ARG A 99 10.57 -1.74 -10.49
CA ARG A 99 9.41 -2.64 -10.48
C ARG A 99 9.85 -4.00 -9.95
N LEU A 100 8.94 -4.89 -9.60
CA LEU A 100 9.34 -6.26 -9.29
C LEU A 100 9.69 -7.04 -10.56
N THR A 101 10.36 -8.20 -10.39
CA THR A 101 10.39 -9.22 -11.44
C THR A 101 8.95 -9.60 -11.81
N ASP A 102 8.72 -10.10 -13.03
CA ASP A 102 7.35 -10.46 -13.43
C ASP A 102 6.75 -11.53 -12.50
N ALA A 103 7.55 -12.52 -12.12
CA ALA A 103 7.16 -13.54 -11.14
C ALA A 103 6.79 -12.93 -9.77
N ASP A 104 7.58 -11.97 -9.27
CA ASP A 104 7.31 -11.32 -7.99
C ASP A 104 6.13 -10.33 -8.05
N GLU A 105 5.86 -9.69 -9.20
CA GLU A 105 4.63 -8.90 -9.37
C GLU A 105 3.38 -9.79 -9.27
N GLU A 106 3.42 -10.97 -9.89
CA GLU A 106 2.33 -11.96 -9.79
C GLU A 106 2.13 -12.45 -8.36
N LEU A 107 3.22 -12.79 -7.67
CA LEU A 107 3.17 -13.20 -6.26
C LEU A 107 2.59 -12.09 -5.37
N LEU A 108 3.04 -10.85 -5.52
CA LEU A 108 2.52 -9.72 -4.77
C LEU A 108 1.03 -9.50 -5.05
N SER A 109 0.64 -9.50 -6.33
CA SER A 109 -0.76 -9.28 -6.72
C SER A 109 -1.67 -10.39 -6.19
N ALA A 110 -1.27 -11.66 -6.30
CA ALA A 110 -2.01 -12.77 -5.73
C ALA A 110 -2.14 -12.64 -4.22
N TRP A 111 -1.05 -12.34 -3.51
CA TRP A 111 -1.08 -12.15 -2.06
C TRP A 111 -2.00 -11.00 -1.65
N MET A 112 -1.93 -9.85 -2.32
CA MET A 112 -2.77 -8.69 -2.04
C MET A 112 -4.26 -9.00 -2.22
N VAL A 113 -4.62 -9.70 -3.31
CA VAL A 113 -6.03 -10.09 -3.57
C VAL A 113 -6.55 -11.05 -2.50
N SER A 114 -5.72 -11.98 -2.03
CA SER A 114 -6.12 -12.98 -1.04
C SER A 114 -6.11 -12.47 0.40
N ASN A 115 -5.28 -11.47 0.73
CA ASN A 115 -5.01 -11.08 2.11
C ASN A 115 -5.43 -9.66 2.47
N LEU A 116 -5.92 -8.84 1.53
CA LEU A 116 -6.31 -7.46 1.83
C LEU A 116 -7.82 -7.22 1.74
N GLY A 117 -8.27 -6.40 2.69
CA GLY A 117 -9.55 -5.70 2.63
C GLY A 117 -9.31 -4.23 2.30
N THR A 118 -10.23 -3.60 1.61
CA THR A 118 -10.17 -2.17 1.31
C THR A 118 -11.52 -1.52 1.52
N SER A 119 -11.49 -0.33 2.12
CA SER A 119 -12.61 0.61 2.11
C SER A 119 -12.14 1.93 1.55
N PHE A 120 -13.06 2.71 1.00
CA PHE A 120 -12.79 4.04 0.47
C PHE A 120 -13.96 4.98 0.73
N CYS A 121 -13.66 6.27 0.73
CA CYS A 121 -14.65 7.34 0.71
C CYS A 121 -14.36 8.29 -0.45
N VAL A 122 -15.42 8.80 -1.08
CA VAL A 122 -15.31 9.91 -2.03
C VAL A 122 -15.26 11.20 -1.23
N VAL A 123 -14.32 12.08 -1.55
CA VAL A 123 -14.21 13.40 -0.95
C VAL A 123 -14.81 14.42 -1.92
N PRO A 124 -15.75 15.28 -1.48
CA PRO A 124 -16.47 16.18 -2.40
C PRO A 124 -15.57 17.17 -3.17
N LYS A 125 -14.43 17.54 -2.57
CA LYS A 125 -13.53 18.58 -3.07
C LYS A 125 -12.09 18.08 -3.06
N LEU A 126 -11.42 18.17 -4.20
CA LEU A 126 -10.07 17.62 -4.40
C LEU A 126 -9.04 18.25 -3.43
N GLU A 127 -9.17 19.55 -3.16
CA GLU A 127 -8.30 20.31 -2.27
C GLU A 127 -8.35 19.83 -0.81
N LEU A 128 -9.45 19.22 -0.38
CA LEU A 128 -9.59 18.70 0.97
C LEU A 128 -8.86 17.36 1.16
N VAL A 129 -8.62 16.63 0.07
CA VAL A 129 -8.12 15.24 0.13
C VAL A 129 -6.76 15.16 0.83
N ALA A 130 -5.86 16.10 0.56
CA ALA A 130 -4.52 16.08 1.14
C ALA A 130 -4.56 16.30 2.66
N GLY A 131 -5.22 17.38 3.11
CA GLY A 131 -5.33 17.68 4.54
C GLY A 131 -6.07 16.59 5.33
N LEU A 132 -7.10 15.96 4.72
CA LEU A 132 -7.79 14.83 5.32
C LEU A 132 -6.90 13.59 5.44
N GLU A 133 -6.14 13.24 4.39
CA GLU A 133 -5.18 12.12 4.45
C GLU A 133 -4.12 12.35 5.53
N ASP A 134 -3.54 13.56 5.58
CA ASP A 134 -2.49 13.90 6.53
C ASP A 134 -3.00 13.81 7.98
N ALA A 135 -4.18 14.37 8.26
CA ALA A 135 -4.80 14.28 9.58
C ALA A 135 -5.06 12.83 9.98
N MET A 136 -5.62 12.02 9.06
CA MET A 136 -5.92 10.61 9.35
C MET A 136 -4.65 9.76 9.51
N ARG A 137 -3.57 10.04 8.77
CA ARG A 137 -2.30 9.34 8.92
C ARG A 137 -1.59 9.69 10.22
N ALA A 138 -1.68 10.95 10.65
CA ALA A 138 -1.16 11.39 11.94
C ALA A 138 -1.93 10.77 13.12
N GLU A 139 -3.25 10.61 12.99
CA GLU A 139 -4.09 9.99 14.02
C GLU A 139 -3.94 8.47 14.07
N LEU A 140 -4.01 7.80 12.92
CA LEU A 140 -4.13 6.35 12.84
C LEU A 140 -2.79 5.62 12.70
N CYS A 141 -1.73 6.34 12.31
CA CYS A 141 -0.37 5.82 12.14
C CYS A 141 -0.27 4.41 11.54
N PRO A 142 -0.86 4.14 10.35
CA PRO A 142 -0.82 2.78 9.81
C PRO A 142 0.63 2.34 9.56
N PRO A 143 1.01 1.10 9.91
CA PRO A 143 2.41 0.67 9.98
C PRO A 143 3.12 0.68 8.62
N LEU A 144 2.41 0.51 7.50
CA LEU A 144 3.03 0.51 6.16
C LEU A 144 3.04 1.89 5.49
N ASN A 145 2.47 2.91 6.13
CA ASN A 145 2.72 4.30 5.77
C ASN A 145 4.14 4.68 6.21
N ARG A 146 4.85 5.43 5.38
CA ARG A 146 6.29 5.71 5.57
C ARG A 146 6.53 7.12 6.14
N ASP A 147 5.75 7.49 7.15
CA ASP A 147 5.83 8.83 7.77
C ASP A 147 6.89 8.91 8.88
N GLY A 148 7.29 7.76 9.41
CA GLY A 148 8.31 7.69 10.47
C GLY A 148 7.79 8.08 11.85
N HIS A 149 6.47 8.09 12.06
CA HIS A 149 5.86 8.40 13.35
C HIS A 149 5.94 7.23 14.33
N THR A 150 6.10 5.99 13.85
CA THR A 150 6.21 4.80 14.70
C THR A 150 7.41 3.93 14.32
N PRO A 151 7.89 3.05 15.22
CA PRO A 151 8.94 2.08 14.91
C PRO A 151 8.62 1.21 13.69
N GLU A 152 7.36 0.80 13.51
CA GLU A 152 6.91 0.01 12.35
C GLU A 152 7.10 0.79 11.05
N GLN A 153 6.72 2.07 11.02
CA GLN A 153 6.86 2.91 9.85
C GLN A 153 8.34 3.17 9.49
N LEU A 154 9.20 3.30 10.50
CA LEU A 154 10.64 3.41 10.31
C LEU A 154 11.23 2.11 9.75
N HIS A 155 10.83 0.96 10.29
CA HIS A 155 11.22 -0.36 9.79
C HIS A 155 10.82 -0.54 8.32
N VAL A 156 9.57 -0.25 7.96
CA VAL A 156 9.07 -0.34 6.58
C VAL A 156 9.81 0.62 5.66
N SER A 157 10.13 1.83 6.13
CA SER A 157 10.92 2.80 5.35
C SER A 157 12.34 2.29 5.09
N ALA A 158 12.98 1.69 6.09
CA ALA A 158 14.30 1.09 5.97
C ALA A 158 14.30 -0.12 5.01
N ALA A 159 13.31 -1.02 5.15
CA ALA A 159 13.13 -2.17 4.26
C ALA A 159 12.92 -1.72 2.80
N ALA A 160 12.04 -0.75 2.56
CA ALA A 160 11.79 -0.22 1.21
C ALA A 160 13.03 0.44 0.61
N ALA A 161 13.82 1.17 1.41
CA ALA A 161 15.07 1.76 0.95
C ALA A 161 16.13 0.69 0.64
N ALA A 162 16.22 -0.38 1.44
CA ALA A 162 17.11 -1.50 1.19
C ALA A 162 16.73 -2.25 -0.09
N ALA A 163 15.44 -2.56 -0.29
CA ALA A 163 14.93 -3.18 -1.50
C ALA A 163 15.23 -2.35 -2.76
N GLN A 164 15.07 -1.01 -2.68
CA GLN A 164 15.41 -0.12 -3.79
C GLN A 164 16.92 -0.12 -4.11
N ARG A 165 17.79 -0.15 -3.09
CA ARG A 165 19.26 -0.23 -3.29
C ARG A 165 19.70 -1.59 -3.84
N GLY A 166 19.05 -2.66 -3.38
CA GLY A 166 19.29 -4.05 -3.82
C GLY A 166 18.56 -4.43 -5.09
N ALA A 167 17.85 -3.51 -5.73
CA ALA A 167 17.15 -3.79 -6.98
C ALA A 167 18.16 -4.14 -8.08
N LEU A 168 17.89 -5.24 -8.79
CA LEU A 168 18.68 -5.66 -9.94
C LEU A 168 18.74 -4.54 -10.96
N ARG A 169 19.87 -4.41 -11.65
CA ARG A 169 19.97 -3.54 -12.81
C ARG A 169 19.76 -4.39 -14.05
N ASP A 170 18.92 -3.93 -14.97
CA ASP A 170 18.89 -4.49 -16.32
C ASP A 170 20.33 -4.52 -16.84
N LYS A 171 20.80 -5.72 -17.21
CA LYS A 171 21.99 -5.81 -18.05
C LYS A 171 21.53 -5.28 -19.41
N GLY A 172 21.89 -4.03 -19.69
CA GLY A 172 21.65 -3.42 -21.00
C GLY A 172 22.23 -4.27 -22.12
#